data_AF-A0A818PLW8-F1
#
_entry.id   AF-A0A818PLW8-F1
#
_cell.length_a   1.000
_cell.length_b   1.000
_cell.length_c   1.000
_cell.angle_alpha   90.00
_cell.angle_beta   90.00
_cell.angle_gamma   90.00
#
_symmetry.space_group_name_H-M   'P 1'
#
loop_
_entity.id
_entity.type
_entity.pdbx_description
1 polymer ?
#
loop_
_entity_poly.entity_id
_entity_poly.type
_entity_poly.pdbx_seq_one_letter_code
_entity_poly.pdbx_strand_id
1 'polypeptide(L)'
;MKAVIVLCILVVSAYCAPMLDEQLNNQWTLFKRVYGKQYNSIEEEATRRNIWEANLAKIQKHNLEADLDMHTYTLGMNRFGDMTHEEFIKQMNGLKMTVDPESNNFDHHTFLAPSNVAIPDAVDWRKEGYVTPVKDQGQCGSCWAFSSTGSLEGQHFAKTKQLVSLSEQNLVDCSGKFGNMGCDGGWMNTSFQYIKANKGIDTEESYAYEARDGKCRFKKPDVGATVTGFVNIKPKNETDLQAAIATIGPISVAIDASQDSFQFYSSGVYNEPDCSTTELDHAVLAVGYDTTAKKQQYYIIKNSWGTSWGQKGYIWMSRNKKNQCGIATAACYPLV
;
A
#
# COMPACT_ATOMS: atom_id res chain seq x y z
N MET A 1 -10.55 -73.11 25.56
CA MET A 1 -10.08 -71.73 25.85
C MET A 1 -9.00 -71.39 24.85
N LYS A 2 -9.26 -70.48 23.90
CA LYS A 2 -8.23 -69.91 23.01
C LYS A 2 -8.25 -68.41 23.26
N ALA A 3 -7.21 -67.90 23.92
CA ALA A 3 -7.08 -66.49 24.23
C ALA A 3 -6.62 -65.73 22.97
N VAL A 4 -7.40 -64.72 22.59
CA VAL A 4 -7.05 -63.75 21.54
C VAL A 4 -6.19 -62.68 22.21
N ILE A 5 -4.97 -62.47 21.72
CA ILE A 5 -4.15 -61.32 22.08
C ILE A 5 -4.26 -60.32 20.93
N VAL A 6 -5.06 -59.27 21.13
CA VAL A 6 -5.06 -58.09 20.25
C VAL A 6 -3.99 -57.15 20.78
N LEU A 7 -2.92 -56.98 20.00
CA LEU A 7 -1.85 -56.03 20.30
C LEU A 7 -2.27 -54.65 19.75
N CYS A 8 -2.71 -53.75 20.63
CA CYS A 8 -2.95 -52.36 20.26
C CYS A 8 -1.61 -51.63 20.09
N ILE A 9 -1.23 -51.32 18.85
CA ILE A 9 -0.10 -50.45 18.54
C ILE A 9 -0.56 -49.00 18.72
N LEU A 10 -0.16 -48.38 19.82
CA LEU A 10 -0.29 -46.92 20.01
C LEU A 10 0.78 -46.23 19.16
N VAL A 11 0.37 -45.66 18.02
CA VAL A 11 1.20 -44.75 17.25
C VAL A 11 1.17 -43.40 17.97
N VAL A 12 2.20 -43.11 18.77
CA VAL A 12 2.40 -41.78 19.35
C VAL A 12 3.00 -40.90 18.25
N SER A 13 2.20 -40.06 17.61
CA SER A 13 2.69 -39.00 16.74
C SER A 13 3.36 -37.94 17.62
N ALA A 14 4.68 -37.95 17.70
CA ALA A 14 5.44 -36.87 18.32
C ALA A 14 5.26 -35.61 17.47
N TYR A 15 4.43 -34.68 17.94
CA TYR A 15 4.43 -33.31 17.43
C TYR A 15 5.74 -32.66 17.90
N CYS A 16 6.75 -32.66 17.03
CA CYS A 16 7.95 -31.85 17.23
C CYS A 16 7.52 -30.40 17.00
N ALA A 17 7.20 -29.69 18.09
CA ALA A 17 7.06 -28.24 18.00
C ALA A 17 8.41 -27.69 17.49
N PRO A 18 8.43 -26.79 16.50
CA PRO A 18 9.67 -26.17 16.05
C PRO A 18 10.34 -25.52 17.27
N MET A 19 11.58 -25.96 17.54
CA MET A 19 12.36 -25.47 18.66
C MET A 19 12.86 -24.07 18.28
N LEU A 20 12.43 -23.05 19.04
CA LEU A 20 12.83 -21.65 18.82
C LEU A 20 14.35 -21.51 18.87
N ASP A 21 14.93 -20.74 17.97
CA ASP A 21 16.38 -20.52 17.96
C ASP A 21 16.79 -19.59 19.11
N GLU A 22 17.45 -20.19 20.12
CA GLU A 22 17.96 -19.47 21.28
C GLU A 22 18.97 -18.37 20.91
N GLN A 23 19.69 -18.50 19.79
CA GLN A 23 20.65 -17.50 19.32
C GLN A 23 19.97 -16.21 18.89
N LEU A 24 18.69 -16.27 18.51
CA LEU A 24 17.90 -15.14 18.04
C LEU A 24 17.12 -14.41 19.18
N ASN A 25 17.28 -14.84 20.44
CA ASN A 25 16.56 -14.27 21.59
C ASN A 25 16.76 -12.77 21.80
N ASN A 26 17.99 -12.28 21.59
CA ASN A 26 18.28 -10.86 21.71
C ASN A 26 17.62 -10.05 20.58
N GLN A 27 17.69 -10.57 19.35
CA GLN A 27 17.11 -9.95 18.16
C GLN A 27 15.59 -9.85 18.26
N TRP A 28 14.93 -10.89 18.76
CA TRP A 28 13.50 -10.85 19.06
C TRP A 28 13.13 -9.84 20.13
N THR A 29 13.89 -9.80 21.24
CA THR A 29 13.66 -8.83 22.31
C THR A 29 13.78 -7.40 21.78
N LEU A 30 14.77 -7.14 20.92
CA LEU A 30 14.93 -5.86 20.23
C LEU A 30 13.79 -5.57 19.26
N PHE A 31 13.37 -6.54 18.46
CA PHE A 31 12.23 -6.41 17.55
C PHE A 31 10.96 -5.99 18.30
N LYS A 32 10.62 -6.69 19.38
CA LYS A 32 9.46 -6.34 20.22
C LYS A 32 9.59 -4.93 20.78
N ARG A 33 10.77 -4.54 21.24
CA ARG A 33 11.01 -3.19 21.80
C ARG A 33 10.90 -2.09 20.73
N VAL A 34 11.51 -2.28 19.57
CA VAL A 34 11.53 -1.30 18.47
C VAL A 34 10.12 -1.06 17.92
N TYR A 35 9.30 -2.11 17.79
CA TYR A 35 7.96 -2.02 17.23
C TYR A 35 6.84 -2.05 18.29
N GLY A 36 7.18 -1.94 19.57
CA GLY A 36 6.22 -1.90 20.68
C GLY A 36 5.32 -3.13 20.76
N LYS A 37 5.80 -4.32 20.37
CA LYS A 37 5.00 -5.55 20.34
C LYS A 37 4.69 -6.04 21.75
N GLN A 38 3.42 -6.36 21.96
CA GLN A 38 2.88 -6.94 23.18
C GLN A 38 1.96 -8.10 22.79
N TYR A 39 2.03 -9.18 23.56
CA TYR A 39 1.27 -10.41 23.32
C TYR A 39 0.52 -10.79 24.60
N ASN A 40 -0.67 -11.36 24.45
CA ASN A 40 -1.57 -11.62 25.58
C ASN A 40 -1.17 -12.86 26.38
N SER A 41 -0.40 -13.76 25.77
CA SER A 41 0.08 -14.98 26.44
C SER A 41 1.45 -15.42 25.92
N ILE A 42 2.08 -16.33 26.66
CA ILE A 42 3.37 -16.93 26.29
C ILE A 42 3.21 -17.78 25.02
N GLU A 43 2.06 -18.44 24.86
CA GLU A 43 1.73 -19.25 23.68
C GLU A 43 1.56 -18.38 22.43
N GLU A 44 0.91 -17.21 22.56
CA GLU A 44 0.83 -16.22 21.49
C GLU A 44 2.23 -15.71 21.14
N GLU A 45 3.03 -15.33 22.14
CA GLU A 45 4.40 -14.87 21.90
C GLU A 45 5.25 -15.92 21.18
N ALA A 46 5.18 -17.18 21.60
CA ALA A 46 5.90 -18.28 20.95
C ALA A 46 5.46 -18.48 19.49
N THR A 47 4.16 -18.33 19.20
CA THR A 47 3.63 -18.41 17.83
C THR A 47 4.15 -17.25 16.99
N ARG A 48 4.07 -16.02 17.51
CA ARG A 48 4.55 -14.80 16.86
C ARG A 48 6.05 -14.83 16.62
N ARG A 49 6.82 -15.39 17.56
CA ARG A 49 8.25 -15.63 17.41
C ARG A 49 8.55 -16.61 16.28
N ASN A 50 7.84 -17.73 16.21
CA ASN A 50 8.03 -18.72 15.13
C ASN A 50 7.80 -18.08 13.74
N ILE A 51 6.74 -17.29 13.60
CA ILE A 51 6.45 -16.55 12.36
C ILE A 51 7.59 -15.57 12.04
N TRP A 52 8.06 -14.84 13.05
CA TRP A 52 9.17 -13.89 12.89
C TRP A 52 10.47 -14.55 12.45
N GLU A 53 10.83 -15.72 13.00
CA GLU A 53 12.01 -16.48 12.57
C GLU A 53 11.87 -17.00 11.13
N ALA A 54 10.70 -17.51 10.77
CA ALA A 54 10.43 -17.95 9.41
C ALA A 54 10.56 -16.80 8.40
N ASN A 55 10.01 -15.62 8.73
CA ASN A 55 10.15 -14.42 7.91
C ASN A 55 11.60 -13.91 7.85
N LEU A 56 12.35 -13.98 8.97
CA LEU A 56 13.76 -13.64 8.99
C LEU A 56 14.58 -14.53 8.04
N ALA A 57 14.33 -15.84 8.04
CA ALA A 57 14.98 -16.78 7.15
C ALA A 57 14.67 -16.48 5.66
N LYS A 58 13.41 -16.16 5.34
CA LYS A 58 13.02 -15.72 3.98
C LYS A 58 13.78 -14.47 3.55
N ILE A 59 13.85 -13.46 4.42
CA ILE A 59 14.56 -12.19 4.17
C ILE A 59 16.05 -12.45 3.92
N GLN A 60 16.69 -13.26 4.77
CA GLN A 60 18.11 -13.59 4.64
C GLN A 60 18.40 -14.31 3.32
N LYS A 61 17.56 -15.29 2.96
CA LYS A 61 17.68 -16.01 1.69
C LYS A 61 17.57 -15.07 0.49
N HIS A 62 16.53 -14.24 0.47
CA HIS A 62 16.32 -13.28 -0.62
C HIS A 62 17.51 -12.30 -0.74
N ASN A 63 18.02 -11.79 0.37
CA ASN A 63 19.13 -10.85 0.34
C ASN A 63 20.44 -11.50 -0.13
N LEU A 64 20.66 -12.78 0.17
CA LEU A 64 21.78 -13.54 -0.42
C LEU A 64 21.64 -13.65 -1.95
N GLU A 65 20.43 -13.89 -2.46
CA GLU A 65 20.16 -13.90 -3.90
C GLU A 65 20.34 -12.49 -4.52
N ALA A 66 19.96 -11.43 -3.79
CA ALA A 66 20.18 -10.04 -4.22
C ALA A 66 21.68 -9.69 -4.30
N ASP A 67 22.51 -10.17 -3.37
CA ASP A 67 23.97 -10.03 -3.41
C ASP A 67 24.61 -10.73 -4.62
N LEU A 68 23.90 -11.72 -5.21
CA LEU A 68 24.25 -12.40 -6.45
C LEU A 68 23.64 -11.74 -7.70
N ASP A 69 23.15 -10.50 -7.58
CA ASP A 69 22.46 -9.73 -8.63
C ASP A 69 21.22 -10.46 -9.22
N MET A 70 20.62 -11.42 -8.50
CA MET A 70 19.39 -12.10 -8.95
C MET A 70 18.15 -11.21 -8.75
N HIS A 71 18.21 -10.30 -7.77
CA HIS A 71 17.15 -9.34 -7.46
C HIS A 71 17.67 -7.92 -7.52
N THR A 72 16.78 -6.99 -7.86
CA THR A 72 17.10 -5.56 -7.98
C THR A 72 16.75 -4.74 -6.73
N TYR A 73 16.35 -5.44 -5.67
CA TYR A 73 15.89 -4.88 -4.40
C TYR A 73 16.29 -5.79 -3.24
N THR A 74 16.12 -5.30 -2.02
CA THR A 74 16.38 -6.05 -0.79
C THR A 74 15.16 -6.07 0.10
N LEU A 75 15.06 -7.09 0.94
CA LEU A 75 14.07 -7.20 1.99
C LEU A 75 14.67 -6.78 3.34
N GLY A 76 13.80 -6.42 4.28
CA GLY A 76 14.18 -6.01 5.62
C GLY A 76 13.10 -6.30 6.64
N MET A 77 13.52 -6.68 7.84
CA MET A 77 12.60 -6.92 8.94
C MET A 77 11.94 -5.61 9.37
N ASN A 78 10.61 -5.56 9.30
CA ASN A 78 9.80 -4.39 9.65
C ASN A 78 8.72 -4.76 10.68
N ARG A 79 7.84 -3.81 11.03
CA ARG A 79 6.77 -4.03 12.03
C ARG A 79 5.83 -5.20 11.75
N PHE A 80 5.80 -5.74 10.53
CA PHE A 80 4.96 -6.88 10.12
C PHE A 80 5.69 -8.23 10.25
N GLY A 81 6.90 -8.25 10.82
CA GLY A 81 7.73 -9.44 10.95
C GLY A 81 7.08 -10.63 11.63
N ASP A 82 6.20 -10.38 12.59
CA ASP A 82 5.50 -11.40 13.38
C ASP A 82 4.09 -11.74 12.84
N MET A 83 3.77 -11.29 11.63
CA MET A 83 2.52 -11.60 10.94
C MET A 83 2.73 -12.64 9.85
N THR A 84 1.78 -13.57 9.72
CA THR A 84 1.72 -14.39 8.51
C THR A 84 1.36 -13.51 7.32
N HIS A 85 1.67 -14.00 6.13
CA HIS A 85 1.34 -13.27 4.92
C HIS A 85 -0.18 -13.07 4.73
N GLU A 86 -0.97 -14.09 5.07
CA GLU A 86 -2.43 -14.01 5.01
C GLU A 86 -2.98 -12.97 6.00
N GLU A 87 -2.47 -12.93 7.24
CA GLU A 87 -2.82 -11.89 8.21
C GLU A 87 -2.47 -10.50 7.67
N PHE A 88 -1.30 -10.37 7.04
CA PHE A 88 -0.83 -9.12 6.47
C PHE A 88 -1.73 -8.61 5.33
N ILE A 89 -1.97 -9.42 4.30
CA ILE A 89 -2.86 -9.05 3.18
C ILE A 89 -4.23 -8.65 3.72
N LYS A 90 -4.81 -9.48 4.59
CA LYS A 90 -6.16 -9.24 5.13
C LYS A 90 -6.29 -7.93 5.90
N GLN A 91 -5.22 -7.49 6.58
CA GLN A 91 -5.24 -6.26 7.39
C GLN A 91 -4.82 -5.01 6.60
N MET A 92 -3.85 -5.16 5.70
CA MET A 92 -3.15 -4.02 5.09
C MET A 92 -3.65 -3.70 3.68
N ASN A 93 -4.21 -4.68 2.97
CA ASN A 93 -4.72 -4.50 1.61
C ASN A 93 -6.23 -4.26 1.69
N GLY A 94 -6.71 -3.25 0.97
CA GLY A 94 -8.09 -2.76 1.10
C GLY A 94 -8.66 -2.18 -0.19
N LEU A 95 -7.98 -2.34 -1.33
CA LEU A 95 -8.55 -1.93 -2.60
C LEU A 95 -9.67 -2.90 -2.96
N LYS A 96 -10.85 -2.35 -3.24
CA LYS A 96 -11.99 -3.08 -3.79
C LYS A 96 -12.57 -2.28 -4.93
N MET A 97 -12.19 -2.64 -6.15
CA MET A 97 -12.73 -2.03 -7.36
C MET A 97 -14.16 -2.52 -7.59
N THR A 98 -15.10 -1.58 -7.72
CA THR A 98 -16.53 -1.91 -7.90
C THR A 98 -16.89 -2.25 -9.35
N VAL A 99 -16.05 -1.83 -10.31
CA VAL A 99 -16.16 -2.16 -11.73
C VAL A 99 -14.78 -2.33 -12.33
N ASP A 100 -14.70 -3.05 -13.45
CA ASP A 100 -13.47 -3.19 -14.23
C ASP A 100 -13.01 -1.81 -14.75
N PRO A 101 -11.74 -1.42 -14.51
CA PRO A 101 -11.18 -0.16 -15.01
C PRO A 101 -11.34 0.06 -16.52
N GLU A 102 -11.38 -1.01 -17.33
CA GLU A 102 -11.54 -0.92 -18.78
C GLU A 102 -13.01 -0.67 -19.21
N SER A 103 -13.99 -0.99 -18.37
CA SER A 103 -15.43 -0.84 -18.66
C SER A 103 -16.15 0.13 -17.72
N ASN A 104 -15.39 0.95 -16.99
CA ASN A 104 -15.94 1.84 -15.98
C ASN A 104 -16.77 2.98 -16.61
N ASN A 105 -18.08 3.00 -16.31
CA ASN A 105 -19.04 4.01 -16.77
C ASN A 105 -19.23 5.19 -15.81
N PHE A 106 -18.33 5.41 -14.85
CA PHE A 106 -18.39 6.62 -14.03
C PHE A 106 -18.32 7.89 -14.87
N ASP A 107 -18.94 8.98 -14.40
CA ASP A 107 -18.75 10.33 -14.93
C ASP A 107 -17.32 10.80 -14.61
N HIS A 108 -16.40 10.54 -15.54
CA HIS A 108 -14.97 10.84 -15.43
C HIS A 108 -14.42 11.35 -16.75
N HIS A 109 -13.29 12.06 -16.69
CA HIS A 109 -12.52 12.41 -17.88
C HIS A 109 -11.44 11.37 -18.16
N THR A 110 -11.06 11.20 -19.42
CA THR A 110 -9.89 10.39 -19.78
C THR A 110 -8.68 11.29 -19.96
N PHE A 111 -7.53 10.91 -19.38
CA PHE A 111 -6.29 11.65 -19.56
C PHE A 111 -5.86 11.59 -21.03
N LEU A 112 -5.50 12.75 -21.57
CA LEU A 112 -4.91 12.88 -22.89
C LEU A 112 -3.53 13.50 -22.69
N ALA A 113 -2.49 12.73 -23.02
CA ALA A 113 -1.12 13.20 -22.90
C ALA A 113 -0.90 14.43 -23.81
N PRO A 114 -0.26 15.50 -23.30
CA PRO A 114 -0.01 16.69 -24.10
C PRO A 114 0.99 16.39 -25.23
N SER A 115 0.62 16.69 -26.48
CA SER A 115 1.38 16.26 -27.67
C SER A 115 2.74 16.96 -27.86
N ASN A 116 2.94 18.12 -27.23
CA ASN A 116 4.12 18.99 -27.42
C ASN A 116 4.87 19.32 -26.13
N VAL A 117 4.75 18.47 -25.10
CA VAL A 117 5.46 18.67 -23.83
C VAL A 117 6.59 17.65 -23.73
N ALA A 118 7.82 18.14 -23.60
CA ALA A 118 8.96 17.30 -23.27
C ALA A 118 8.79 16.79 -21.83
N ILE A 119 8.61 15.47 -21.69
CA ILE A 119 8.52 14.83 -20.39
C ILE A 119 9.93 14.75 -19.79
N PRO A 120 10.17 15.28 -18.57
CA PRO A 120 11.46 15.16 -17.91
C PRO A 120 11.89 13.69 -17.72
N ASP A 121 13.19 13.45 -17.64
CA ASP A 121 13.71 12.09 -17.40
C ASP A 121 13.42 11.61 -15.96
N ALA A 122 13.30 12.54 -15.02
CA ALA A 122 13.02 12.31 -13.61
C ALA A 122 12.11 13.39 -13.02
N VAL A 123 11.21 12.98 -12.13
CA VAL A 123 10.28 13.85 -11.39
C VAL A 123 10.20 13.35 -9.96
N ASP A 124 10.24 14.25 -8.99
CA ASP A 124 10.06 13.93 -7.56
C ASP A 124 9.27 15.04 -6.86
N TRP A 125 7.95 14.86 -6.77
CA TRP A 125 7.02 15.84 -6.20
C TRP A 125 7.23 16.09 -4.70
N ARG A 126 7.99 15.23 -4.01
CA ARG A 126 8.37 15.46 -2.61
C ARG A 126 9.27 16.69 -2.47
N LYS A 127 10.13 16.95 -3.46
CA LYS A 127 11.06 18.08 -3.47
C LYS A 127 10.36 19.41 -3.79
N GLU A 128 9.18 19.34 -4.40
CA GLU A 128 8.41 20.49 -4.87
C GLU A 128 7.26 20.88 -3.91
N GLY A 129 7.10 20.18 -2.78
CA GLY A 129 6.10 20.51 -1.75
C GLY A 129 4.69 19.95 -2.00
N TYR A 130 4.52 19.04 -2.95
CA TYR A 130 3.21 18.47 -3.31
C TYR A 130 2.79 17.28 -2.44
N VAL A 131 3.66 16.81 -1.55
CA VAL A 131 3.50 15.53 -0.85
C VAL A 131 3.57 15.75 0.65
N THR A 132 2.48 15.44 1.35
CA THR A 132 2.43 15.40 2.82
C THR A 132 3.32 14.30 3.40
N PRO A 133 3.63 14.29 4.71
CA PRO A 133 4.32 13.18 5.35
C PRO A 133 3.66 11.81 5.09
N VAL A 134 4.44 10.74 5.16
CA VAL A 134 3.90 9.36 5.14
C VAL A 134 3.02 9.16 6.37
N LYS A 135 1.83 8.61 6.15
CA LYS A 135 0.87 8.25 7.19
C LYS A 135 0.84 6.73 7.41
N ASP A 136 0.04 6.27 8.36
CA ASP A 136 -0.09 4.87 8.75
C ASP A 136 -1.56 4.48 8.88
N GLN A 137 -2.03 3.59 8.02
CA GLN A 137 -3.42 3.12 8.00
C GLN A 137 -3.73 2.15 9.15
N GLY A 138 -2.72 1.66 9.89
CA GLY A 138 -2.93 0.68 10.94
C GLY A 138 -3.62 -0.60 10.44
N GLN A 139 -4.46 -1.20 11.28
CA GLN A 139 -5.17 -2.46 10.99
C GLN A 139 -6.55 -2.21 10.34
N CYS A 140 -6.57 -1.37 9.30
CA CYS A 140 -7.77 -1.00 8.58
C CYS A 140 -7.46 -0.99 7.08
N GLY A 141 -8.25 -1.70 6.27
CA GLY A 141 -8.15 -1.78 4.81
C GLY A 141 -8.56 -0.49 4.11
N SER A 142 -7.93 0.62 4.46
CA SER A 142 -8.29 1.98 4.03
C SER A 142 -7.25 2.62 3.11
N CYS A 143 -6.33 1.83 2.54
CA CYS A 143 -5.34 2.30 1.56
C CYS A 143 -5.95 3.16 0.44
N TRP A 144 -7.18 2.83 0.02
CA TRP A 144 -7.95 3.59 -0.97
C TRP A 144 -8.23 5.04 -0.53
N ALA A 145 -8.48 5.26 0.76
CA ALA A 145 -8.69 6.59 1.32
C ALA A 145 -7.37 7.38 1.32
N PHE A 146 -6.26 6.76 1.77
CA PHE A 146 -4.92 7.38 1.77
C PHE A 146 -4.41 7.72 0.36
N SER A 147 -4.66 6.84 -0.62
CA SER A 147 -4.33 7.11 -2.02
C SER A 147 -5.15 8.29 -2.56
N SER A 148 -6.44 8.36 -2.21
CA SER A 148 -7.33 9.44 -2.63
C SER A 148 -6.96 10.79 -2.02
N THR A 149 -6.77 10.85 -0.69
CA THR A 149 -6.35 12.06 0.01
C THR A 149 -5.01 12.52 -0.51
N GLY A 150 -3.99 11.64 -0.58
CA GLY A 150 -2.66 12.00 -1.06
C GLY A 150 -2.63 12.60 -2.48
N SER A 151 -3.48 12.11 -3.38
CA SER A 151 -3.63 12.66 -4.73
C SER A 151 -4.32 14.03 -4.68
N LEU A 152 -5.39 14.17 -3.90
CA LEU A 152 -6.10 15.44 -3.73
C LEU A 152 -5.26 16.51 -3.03
N GLU A 153 -4.45 16.14 -2.04
CA GLU A 153 -3.48 17.03 -1.37
C GLU A 153 -2.51 17.64 -2.38
N GLY A 154 -1.97 16.82 -3.29
CA GLY A 154 -1.09 17.28 -4.36
C GLY A 154 -1.78 18.20 -5.36
N GLN A 155 -3.01 17.86 -5.79
CA GLN A 155 -3.79 18.70 -6.71
C GLN A 155 -4.24 20.01 -6.06
N HIS A 156 -4.60 19.97 -4.78
CA HIS A 156 -4.93 21.16 -4.01
C HIS A 156 -3.71 22.09 -3.92
N PHE A 157 -2.55 21.56 -3.53
CA PHE A 157 -1.30 22.32 -3.50
C PHE A 157 -0.95 22.89 -4.88
N ALA A 158 -1.13 22.15 -5.96
CA ALA A 158 -0.88 22.63 -7.32
C ALA A 158 -1.63 23.95 -7.60
N LYS A 159 -2.90 24.00 -7.19
CA LYS A 159 -3.83 25.13 -7.41
C LYS A 159 -3.66 26.28 -6.41
N THR A 160 -3.48 25.97 -5.12
CA THR A 160 -3.53 26.97 -4.03
C THR A 160 -2.16 27.33 -3.47
N LYS A 161 -1.14 26.52 -3.73
CA LYS A 161 0.18 26.56 -3.09
C LYS A 161 0.15 26.38 -1.58
N GLN A 162 -0.94 25.83 -1.04
CA GLN A 162 -1.09 25.49 0.37
C GLN A 162 -1.16 23.98 0.49
N LEU A 163 -0.21 23.38 1.22
CA LEU A 163 -0.22 21.94 1.45
C LEU A 163 -1.02 21.68 2.73
N VAL A 164 -2.19 21.07 2.56
CA VAL A 164 -3.10 20.75 3.65
C VAL A 164 -3.19 19.24 3.74
N SER A 165 -3.10 18.67 4.94
CA SER A 165 -3.37 17.25 5.11
C SER A 165 -4.87 17.00 5.23
N LEU A 166 -5.39 16.08 4.44
CA LEU A 166 -6.82 15.79 4.33
C LEU A 166 -7.20 14.53 5.13
N SER A 167 -8.45 14.48 5.59
CA SER A 167 -8.93 13.41 6.48
C SER A 167 -9.25 12.12 5.72
N GLU A 168 -8.47 11.08 5.95
CA GLU A 168 -8.85 9.73 5.48
C GLU A 168 -10.09 9.21 6.22
N GLN A 169 -10.24 9.55 7.50
CA GLN A 169 -11.37 9.10 8.30
C GLN A 169 -12.70 9.62 7.79
N ASN A 170 -12.72 10.84 7.25
CA ASN A 170 -13.89 11.37 6.57
C ASN A 170 -14.31 10.45 5.42
N LEU A 171 -13.38 9.95 4.60
CA LEU A 171 -13.70 9.01 3.53
C LEU A 171 -14.20 7.68 4.09
N VAL A 172 -13.48 7.10 5.07
CA VAL A 172 -13.85 5.83 5.72
C VAL A 172 -15.29 5.89 6.25
N ASP A 173 -15.66 6.95 6.95
CA ASP A 173 -16.95 7.05 7.65
C ASP A 173 -18.11 7.51 6.75
N CYS A 174 -17.85 8.29 5.69
CA CYS A 174 -18.91 9.01 4.97
C CYS A 174 -19.16 8.53 3.54
N SER A 175 -18.19 7.88 2.90
CA SER A 175 -18.29 7.54 1.47
C SER A 175 -19.04 6.22 1.18
N GLY A 176 -19.65 5.60 2.19
CA GLY A 176 -20.32 4.30 2.06
C GLY A 176 -21.42 4.24 0.99
N LYS A 177 -22.20 5.32 0.85
CA LYS A 177 -23.24 5.43 -0.18
C LYS A 177 -22.71 5.44 -1.61
N PHE A 178 -21.40 5.63 -1.79
CA PHE A 178 -20.71 5.65 -3.08
C PHE A 178 -20.00 4.31 -3.38
N GLY A 179 -20.17 3.29 -2.53
CA GLY A 179 -19.66 1.93 -2.77
C GLY A 179 -18.40 1.57 -1.99
N ASN A 180 -17.86 2.48 -1.17
CA ASN A 180 -16.79 2.15 -0.25
C ASN A 180 -17.34 1.44 1.00
N MET A 181 -16.53 0.61 1.63
CA MET A 181 -16.90 -0.23 2.77
C MET A 181 -15.99 0.06 3.98
N GLY A 182 -15.56 1.32 4.13
CA GLY A 182 -14.73 1.73 5.26
C GLY A 182 -13.42 0.92 5.36
N CYS A 183 -13.18 0.29 6.51
CA CYS A 183 -12.04 -0.58 6.74
C CYS A 183 -12.11 -1.93 6.00
N ASP A 184 -13.28 -2.32 5.50
CA ASP A 184 -13.43 -3.51 4.65
C ASP A 184 -13.06 -3.22 3.18
N GLY A 185 -12.63 -2.00 2.86
CA GLY A 185 -12.06 -1.66 1.56
C GLY A 185 -12.91 -0.73 0.70
N GLY A 186 -12.34 -0.26 -0.39
CA GLY A 186 -12.95 0.77 -1.23
C GLY A 186 -12.08 1.13 -2.42
N TRP A 187 -12.43 2.23 -3.08
CA TRP A 187 -11.78 2.65 -4.32
C TRP A 187 -11.60 4.18 -4.39
N MET A 188 -10.58 4.62 -5.13
CA MET A 188 -10.26 6.04 -5.23
C MET A 188 -11.31 6.80 -6.04
N ASN A 189 -11.84 6.20 -7.11
CA ASN A 189 -12.82 6.84 -7.98
C ASN A 189 -14.13 7.17 -7.24
N THR A 190 -14.65 6.22 -6.46
CA THR A 190 -15.85 6.40 -5.62
C THR A 190 -15.61 7.42 -4.51
N SER A 191 -14.38 7.51 -4.00
CA SER A 191 -13.97 8.56 -3.06
C SER A 191 -14.06 9.95 -3.68
N PHE A 192 -13.55 10.13 -4.90
CA PHE A 192 -13.64 11.42 -5.60
C PHE A 192 -15.09 11.79 -5.94
N GLN A 193 -15.94 10.83 -6.29
CA GLN A 193 -17.38 11.05 -6.46
C GLN A 193 -18.05 11.53 -5.17
N TYR A 194 -17.71 10.90 -4.04
CA TYR A 194 -18.18 11.32 -2.73
C TYR A 194 -17.76 12.78 -2.45
N ILE A 195 -16.48 13.13 -2.59
CA ILE A 195 -15.99 14.47 -2.27
C ILE A 195 -16.68 15.53 -3.15
N LYS A 196 -16.87 15.24 -4.45
CA LYS A 196 -17.61 16.10 -5.39
C LYS A 196 -19.05 16.32 -4.94
N ALA A 197 -19.77 15.24 -4.61
CA ALA A 197 -21.17 15.32 -4.18
C ALA A 197 -21.33 15.98 -2.79
N ASN A 198 -20.39 15.71 -1.88
CA ASN A 198 -20.34 16.27 -0.53
C ASN A 198 -19.91 17.75 -0.52
N LYS A 199 -19.36 18.24 -1.64
CA LYS A 199 -18.82 19.60 -1.80
C LYS A 199 -17.65 19.89 -0.88
N GLY A 200 -16.81 18.89 -0.61
CA GLY A 200 -15.61 19.03 0.19
C GLY A 200 -15.24 17.79 0.99
N ILE A 201 -14.05 17.83 1.56
CA ILE A 201 -13.50 16.86 2.50
C ILE A 201 -12.82 17.63 3.63
N ASP A 202 -12.96 17.14 4.87
CA ASP A 202 -12.39 17.77 6.05
C ASP A 202 -10.85 17.64 6.08
N THR A 203 -10.19 18.50 6.85
CA THR A 203 -8.75 18.36 7.14
C THR A 203 -8.49 17.22 8.12
N GLU A 204 -7.27 16.65 8.08
CA GLU A 204 -6.81 15.67 9.06
C GLU A 204 -6.89 16.23 10.49
N GLU A 205 -6.58 17.52 10.68
CA GLU A 205 -6.62 18.17 12.00
C GLU A 205 -8.04 18.21 12.60
N SER A 206 -9.05 18.52 11.78
CA SER A 206 -10.45 18.58 12.21
C SER A 206 -11.12 17.21 12.36
N TYR A 207 -10.62 16.20 11.64
CA TYR A 207 -11.20 14.87 11.58
C TYR A 207 -10.09 13.82 11.47
N ALA A 208 -9.41 13.59 12.59
CA ALA A 208 -8.24 12.71 12.67
C ALA A 208 -8.56 11.24 12.36
N TYR A 209 -7.56 10.54 11.84
CA TYR A 209 -7.62 9.12 11.54
C TYR A 209 -7.67 8.23 12.79
N GLU A 210 -8.60 7.27 12.80
CA GLU A 210 -8.87 6.37 13.94
C GLU A 210 -8.64 4.89 13.62
N ALA A 211 -8.30 4.52 12.37
CA ALA A 211 -8.05 3.15 11.93
C ALA A 211 -9.21 2.16 12.23
N ARG A 212 -10.45 2.65 12.16
CA ARG A 212 -11.68 1.85 12.37
C ARG A 212 -12.86 2.53 11.70
N ASP A 213 -13.93 1.79 11.49
CA ASP A 213 -15.19 2.38 11.02
C ASP A 213 -15.85 3.22 12.11
N GLY A 214 -16.29 4.41 11.73
CA GLY A 214 -17.03 5.33 12.57
C GLY A 214 -18.32 5.80 11.91
N LYS A 215 -19.08 6.60 12.65
CA LYS A 215 -20.20 7.37 12.07
C LYS A 215 -19.63 8.56 11.32
N CYS A 216 -20.21 8.91 10.18
CA CYS A 216 -19.85 10.13 9.45
C CYS A 216 -20.02 11.39 10.31
N ARG A 217 -18.94 12.17 10.48
CA ARG A 217 -18.89 13.42 11.28
C ARG A 217 -18.49 14.65 10.46
N PHE A 218 -18.63 14.59 9.14
CA PHE A 218 -18.25 15.67 8.22
C PHE A 218 -18.83 17.03 8.64
N LYS A 219 -18.01 18.08 8.58
CA LYS A 219 -18.41 19.45 8.94
C LYS A 219 -17.99 20.43 7.86
N LYS A 220 -18.96 21.09 7.23
CA LYS A 220 -18.72 22.11 6.18
C LYS A 220 -17.68 23.20 6.56
N PRO A 221 -17.61 23.72 7.80
CA PRO A 221 -16.58 24.69 8.18
C PRO A 221 -15.14 24.16 8.16
N ASP A 222 -14.97 22.83 8.21
CA ASP A 222 -13.68 22.15 8.38
C ASP A 222 -13.11 21.64 7.03
N VAL A 223 -13.75 22.00 5.91
CA VAL A 223 -13.36 21.60 4.56
C VAL A 223 -11.95 22.11 4.21
N GLY A 224 -11.04 21.16 3.95
CA GLY A 224 -9.67 21.44 3.51
C GLY A 224 -9.50 21.49 1.98
N ALA A 225 -10.31 20.72 1.24
CA ALA A 225 -10.25 20.70 -0.22
C ALA A 225 -11.59 20.29 -0.84
N THR A 226 -11.75 20.57 -2.13
CA THR A 226 -12.94 20.22 -2.93
C THR A 226 -12.53 19.48 -4.20
N VAL A 227 -13.46 18.68 -4.73
CA VAL A 227 -13.30 17.98 -6.00
C VAL A 227 -14.40 18.41 -6.96
N THR A 228 -14.05 18.70 -8.21
CA THR A 228 -15.01 19.04 -9.28
C THR A 228 -15.25 17.88 -10.24
N GLY A 229 -14.31 16.94 -10.31
CA GLY A 229 -14.34 15.74 -11.12
C GLY A 229 -13.06 14.93 -10.91
N PHE A 230 -12.85 13.90 -11.71
CA PHE A 230 -11.60 13.14 -11.69
C PHE A 230 -11.28 12.64 -13.09
N VAL A 231 -10.01 12.31 -13.30
CA VAL A 231 -9.47 11.87 -14.57
C VAL A 231 -8.88 10.48 -14.38
N ASN A 232 -9.25 9.54 -15.24
CA ASN A 232 -8.60 8.24 -15.33
C ASN A 232 -7.51 8.27 -16.39
N ILE A 233 -6.38 7.66 -16.07
CA ILE A 233 -5.34 7.34 -17.05
C ILE A 233 -5.76 6.06 -17.77
N LYS A 234 -5.44 5.96 -19.06
CA LYS A 234 -5.79 4.80 -19.87
C LYS A 234 -5.20 3.53 -19.23
N PRO A 235 -6.01 2.48 -18.98
CA PRO A 235 -5.52 1.25 -18.35
C PRO A 235 -4.31 0.67 -19.05
N LYS A 236 -3.34 0.21 -18.25
CA LYS A 236 -2.09 -0.46 -18.66
C LYS A 236 -1.14 0.42 -19.46
N ASN A 237 -1.40 1.74 -19.56
CA ASN A 237 -0.56 2.67 -20.32
C ASN A 237 0.46 3.39 -19.42
N GLU A 238 1.64 2.79 -19.27
CA GLU A 238 2.75 3.37 -18.48
C GLU A 238 3.24 4.71 -19.04
N THR A 239 3.17 4.92 -20.36
CA THR A 239 3.54 6.20 -20.99
C THR A 239 2.61 7.32 -20.56
N ASP A 240 1.29 7.06 -20.56
CA ASP A 240 0.30 8.04 -20.11
C ASP A 240 0.41 8.28 -18.59
N LEU A 241 0.69 7.24 -17.80
CA LEU A 241 0.95 7.37 -16.37
C LEU A 241 2.17 8.26 -16.10
N GLN A 242 3.29 8.03 -16.79
CA GLN A 242 4.48 8.87 -16.66
C GLN A 242 4.17 10.33 -17.05
N ALA A 243 3.45 10.55 -18.16
CA ALA A 243 3.09 11.88 -18.62
C ALA A 243 2.16 12.60 -17.63
N ALA A 244 1.19 11.89 -17.04
CA ALA A 244 0.33 12.42 -16.01
C ALA A 244 1.13 12.81 -14.75
N ILE A 245 2.00 11.92 -14.26
CA ILE A 245 2.88 12.25 -13.12
C ILE A 245 3.71 13.50 -13.41
N ALA A 246 4.26 13.62 -14.63
CA ALA A 246 5.12 14.73 -15.00
C ALA A 246 4.40 16.08 -15.10
N THR A 247 3.16 16.08 -15.58
CA THR A 247 2.46 17.31 -15.98
C THR A 247 1.34 17.73 -15.02
N ILE A 248 0.85 16.80 -14.21
CA ILE A 248 -0.30 17.01 -13.34
C ILE A 248 0.10 17.01 -11.86
N GLY A 249 0.94 16.09 -11.41
CA GLY A 249 1.28 15.96 -10.00
C GLY A 249 1.29 14.50 -9.51
N PRO A 250 1.14 14.28 -8.19
CA PRO A 250 0.91 12.96 -7.63
C PRO A 250 -0.37 12.30 -8.18
N ILE A 251 -0.30 11.00 -8.48
CA ILE A 251 -1.39 10.21 -9.10
C ILE A 251 -1.72 9.01 -8.21
N SER A 252 -3.01 8.79 -7.94
CA SER A 252 -3.47 7.57 -7.26
C SER A 252 -3.31 6.37 -8.20
N VAL A 253 -2.70 5.29 -7.71
CA VAL A 253 -2.54 4.05 -8.49
C VAL A 253 -2.92 2.84 -7.64
N ALA A 254 -3.46 1.83 -8.30
CA ALA A 254 -3.66 0.50 -7.73
C ALA A 254 -2.53 -0.42 -8.15
N ILE A 255 -2.12 -1.32 -7.24
CA ILE A 255 -1.09 -2.32 -7.47
C ILE A 255 -1.51 -3.67 -6.89
N ASP A 256 -0.88 -4.74 -7.37
CA ASP A 256 -0.75 -6.00 -6.65
C ASP A 256 0.33 -5.85 -5.55
N ALA A 257 -0.08 -5.96 -4.29
CA ALA A 257 0.79 -6.02 -3.12
C ALA A 257 0.65 -7.36 -2.36
N SER A 258 0.16 -8.40 -3.02
CA SER A 258 -0.13 -9.74 -2.47
C SER A 258 1.09 -10.65 -2.35
N GLN A 259 2.31 -10.09 -2.46
CA GLN A 259 3.55 -10.87 -2.48
C GLN A 259 4.30 -10.72 -1.15
N ASP A 260 4.85 -11.81 -0.63
CA ASP A 260 5.70 -11.84 0.57
C ASP A 260 6.86 -10.83 0.46
N SER A 261 7.41 -10.67 -0.74
CA SER A 261 8.49 -9.73 -1.02
C SER A 261 8.06 -8.26 -0.87
N PHE A 262 6.79 -7.94 -1.16
CA PHE A 262 6.25 -6.60 -0.96
C PHE A 262 6.10 -6.28 0.53
N GLN A 263 5.60 -7.24 1.33
CA GLN A 263 5.47 -7.11 2.79
C GLN A 263 6.78 -6.67 3.44
N PHE A 264 7.91 -7.22 3.00
CA PHE A 264 9.23 -6.97 3.57
C PHE A 264 10.14 -6.08 2.73
N TYR A 265 9.63 -5.42 1.69
CA TYR A 265 10.44 -4.52 0.87
C TYR A 265 11.18 -3.51 1.76
N SER A 266 12.48 -3.34 1.49
CA SER A 266 13.35 -2.41 2.22
C SER A 266 13.94 -1.35 1.31
N SER A 267 14.61 -1.74 0.21
CA SER A 267 15.28 -0.79 -0.68
C SER A 267 15.51 -1.35 -2.09
N GLY A 268 15.91 -0.48 -3.03
CA GLY A 268 16.17 -0.85 -4.42
C GLY A 268 14.90 -0.82 -5.30
N VAL A 269 15.03 -1.23 -6.56
CA VAL A 269 13.91 -1.22 -7.52
C VAL A 269 13.17 -2.55 -7.42
N TYR A 270 11.97 -2.52 -6.85
CA TYR A 270 11.09 -3.66 -6.71
C TYR A 270 10.63 -4.16 -8.09
N ASN A 271 10.87 -5.44 -8.34
CA ASN A 271 10.54 -6.12 -9.58
C ASN A 271 10.24 -7.58 -9.28
N GLU A 272 8.97 -7.90 -9.06
CA GLU A 272 8.49 -9.21 -8.64
C GLU A 272 7.82 -9.93 -9.83
N PRO A 273 8.39 -11.04 -10.33
CA PRO A 273 7.82 -11.79 -11.45
C PRO A 273 6.40 -12.33 -11.20
N ASP A 274 6.08 -12.65 -9.95
CA ASP A 274 4.79 -13.25 -9.59
C ASP A 274 3.65 -12.23 -9.40
N CYS A 275 3.97 -10.94 -9.48
CA CYS A 275 3.00 -9.86 -9.38
C CYS A 275 2.02 -9.86 -10.57
N SER A 276 0.73 -9.84 -10.27
CA SER A 276 -0.34 -9.74 -11.24
C SER A 276 -0.43 -8.34 -11.85
N THR A 277 -0.87 -8.28 -13.11
CA THR A 277 -1.18 -7.00 -13.77
C THR A 277 -2.66 -6.61 -13.65
N THR A 278 -3.50 -7.48 -13.08
CA THR A 278 -4.96 -7.32 -13.03
C THR A 278 -5.56 -7.56 -11.65
N GLU A 279 -4.95 -8.43 -10.82
CA GLU A 279 -5.41 -8.72 -9.46
C GLU A 279 -4.83 -7.68 -8.50
N LEU A 280 -5.42 -6.48 -8.50
CA LEU A 280 -4.97 -5.35 -7.69
C LEU A 280 -5.68 -5.36 -6.34
N ASP A 281 -4.94 -5.24 -5.26
CA ASP A 281 -5.47 -5.33 -3.89
C ASP A 281 -5.02 -4.17 -2.98
N HIS A 282 -4.09 -3.32 -3.45
CA HIS A 282 -3.58 -2.19 -2.68
C HIS A 282 -3.58 -0.88 -3.47
N ALA A 283 -3.87 0.21 -2.79
CA ALA A 283 -3.93 1.55 -3.37
C ALA A 283 -2.83 2.43 -2.78
N VAL A 284 -2.03 3.03 -3.65
CA VAL A 284 -0.85 3.82 -3.29
C VAL A 284 -0.80 5.10 -4.12
N LEU A 285 0.19 5.95 -3.88
CA LEU A 285 0.33 7.23 -4.56
C LEU A 285 1.66 7.30 -5.33
N ALA A 286 1.59 7.42 -6.65
CA ALA A 286 2.76 7.68 -7.48
C ALA A 286 3.13 9.16 -7.40
N VAL A 287 4.29 9.47 -6.81
CA VAL A 287 4.76 10.84 -6.54
C VAL A 287 5.95 11.24 -7.41
N GLY A 288 6.32 10.40 -8.37
CA GLY A 288 7.48 10.66 -9.22
C GLY A 288 7.96 9.41 -9.94
N TYR A 289 9.07 9.57 -10.64
CA TYR A 289 9.81 8.50 -11.31
C TYR A 289 11.23 8.96 -11.56
N ASP A 290 12.14 8.01 -11.70
CA ASP A 290 13.55 8.28 -11.98
C ASP A 290 14.20 7.01 -12.59
N THR A 291 15.51 7.04 -12.76
CA THR A 291 16.33 5.95 -13.28
C THR A 291 17.60 5.80 -12.43
N THR A 292 17.91 4.59 -11.98
CA THR A 292 19.13 4.32 -11.20
C THR A 292 20.39 4.45 -12.06
N ALA A 293 21.56 4.53 -11.43
CA ALA A 293 22.86 4.48 -12.13
C ALA A 293 23.03 3.19 -12.96
N LYS A 294 22.45 2.07 -12.51
CA LYS A 294 22.38 0.79 -13.24
C LYS A 294 21.29 0.76 -14.34
N LYS A 295 20.75 1.93 -14.73
CA LYS A 295 19.72 2.09 -15.77
C LYS A 295 18.39 1.39 -15.49
N GLN A 296 18.07 1.11 -14.22
CA GLN A 296 16.76 0.60 -13.84
C GLN A 296 15.81 1.77 -13.67
N GLN A 297 14.75 1.79 -14.48
CA GLN A 297 13.70 2.81 -14.40
C GLN A 297 12.69 2.42 -13.33
N TYR A 298 12.23 3.40 -12.55
CA TYR A 298 11.28 3.15 -11.48
C TYR A 298 10.31 4.31 -11.27
N TYR A 299 9.13 4.00 -10.74
CA TYR A 299 8.21 4.95 -10.12
C TYR A 299 8.55 5.12 -8.64
N ILE A 300 8.40 6.34 -8.12
CA ILE A 300 8.50 6.64 -6.70
C ILE A 300 7.10 6.58 -6.13
N ILE A 301 6.85 5.58 -5.27
CA ILE A 301 5.53 5.31 -4.72
C ILE A 301 5.52 5.60 -3.23
N LYS A 302 4.57 6.42 -2.79
CA LYS A 302 4.26 6.66 -1.37
C LYS A 302 3.27 5.60 -0.89
N ASN A 303 3.63 4.89 0.17
CA ASN A 303 2.76 3.91 0.82
C ASN A 303 2.09 4.53 2.08
N SER A 304 1.16 3.79 2.68
CA SER A 304 0.36 4.19 3.86
C SER A 304 0.61 3.28 5.07
N TRP A 305 1.80 2.67 5.17
CA TRP A 305 2.15 1.71 6.24
C TRP A 305 3.19 2.26 7.23
N GLY A 306 3.23 3.59 7.36
CA GLY A 306 4.17 4.29 8.23
C GLY A 306 5.60 4.32 7.68
N THR A 307 6.44 5.13 8.32
CA THR A 307 7.83 5.35 7.87
C THR A 307 8.78 4.19 8.19
N SER A 308 8.35 3.21 8.99
CA SER A 308 9.14 2.02 9.31
C SER A 308 9.15 0.96 8.21
N TRP A 309 8.26 1.09 7.21
CA TRP A 309 8.19 0.18 6.07
C TRP A 309 8.93 0.76 4.86
N GLY A 310 9.62 -0.07 4.09
CA GLY A 310 10.32 0.35 2.88
C GLY A 310 11.36 1.45 3.10
N GLN A 311 11.55 2.29 2.08
CA GLN A 311 12.46 3.42 2.11
C GLN A 311 11.79 4.62 2.77
N LYS A 312 11.70 4.61 4.10
CA LYS A 312 11.01 5.65 4.91
C LYS A 312 9.54 5.84 4.49
N GLY A 313 8.83 4.74 4.23
CA GLY A 313 7.44 4.73 3.79
C GLY A 313 7.24 4.79 2.28
N TYR A 314 8.32 4.74 1.50
CA TYR A 314 8.27 4.73 0.04
C TYR A 314 8.81 3.41 -0.53
N ILE A 315 8.41 3.11 -1.76
CA ILE A 315 8.94 2.03 -2.57
C ILE A 315 9.28 2.54 -3.97
N TRP A 316 10.34 1.99 -4.56
CA TRP A 316 10.63 2.19 -5.96
C TRP A 316 10.14 0.98 -6.73
N MET A 317 9.05 1.13 -7.50
CA MET A 317 8.51 0.05 -8.31
C MET A 317 9.03 0.13 -9.73
N SER A 318 9.36 -0.99 -10.34
CA SER A 318 9.91 -1.01 -11.70
C SER A 318 8.97 -0.34 -12.71
N ARG A 319 9.54 0.45 -13.62
CA ARG A 319 8.82 1.20 -14.65
C ARG A 319 9.18 0.70 -16.03
N ASN A 320 8.22 0.75 -16.96
CA ASN A 320 8.33 0.26 -18.33
C ASN A 320 8.70 -1.23 -18.37
N LYS A 321 8.06 -2.01 -17.50
CA LYS A 321 8.32 -3.43 -17.27
C LYS A 321 7.04 -4.25 -17.46
N LYS A 322 6.31 -3.97 -18.55
CA LYS A 322 5.05 -4.63 -18.91
C LYS A 322 3.98 -4.45 -17.83
N ASN A 323 3.83 -3.22 -17.32
CA ASN A 323 2.84 -2.88 -16.30
C ASN A 323 2.98 -3.77 -15.04
N GLN A 324 4.21 -3.89 -14.54
CA GLN A 324 4.55 -4.74 -13.40
C GLN A 324 3.68 -4.38 -12.17
N CYS A 325 3.17 -5.42 -11.47
CA CYS A 325 2.16 -5.32 -10.40
C CYS A 325 0.90 -4.52 -10.79
N GLY A 326 0.64 -4.30 -12.09
CA GLY A 326 -0.54 -3.58 -12.55
C GLY A 326 -0.56 -2.09 -12.24
N ILE A 327 0.60 -1.46 -11.98
CA ILE A 327 0.72 -0.06 -11.53
C ILE A 327 0.02 0.98 -12.41
N ALA A 328 -0.16 0.71 -13.70
CA ALA A 328 -0.88 1.55 -14.65
C ALA A 328 -2.27 1.01 -15.02
N THR A 329 -2.73 -0.09 -14.42
CA THR A 329 -4.04 -0.71 -14.71
C THR A 329 -5.20 0.17 -14.23
N ALA A 330 -5.12 0.70 -13.01
CA ALA A 330 -6.11 1.63 -12.48
C ALA A 330 -5.41 2.82 -11.82
N ALA A 331 -5.21 3.87 -12.62
CA ALA A 331 -4.57 5.10 -12.19
C ALA A 331 -5.50 6.30 -12.44
N CYS A 332 -5.60 7.20 -11.46
CA CYS A 332 -6.51 8.34 -11.51
C CYS A 332 -6.04 9.51 -10.65
N TYR A 333 -6.60 10.69 -10.91
CA TYR A 333 -6.38 11.88 -10.10
C TYR A 333 -7.62 12.78 -10.04
N PRO A 334 -7.86 13.51 -8.94
CA PRO A 334 -8.98 14.43 -8.82
C PRO A 334 -8.70 15.77 -9.51
N LEU A 335 -9.77 16.48 -9.85
CA LEU A 335 -9.72 17.87 -10.32
C LEU A 335 -10.21 18.78 -9.21
N VAL A 336 -9.46 19.85 -8.92
CA VAL A 336 -9.76 20.84 -7.85
C VAL A 336 -10.31 22.12 -8.43
#